data_AF-A0A2E3NHR2-F1
#
_entry.id   AF-A0A2E3NHR2-F1
#
_cell.length_a   1.000
_cell.length_b   1.000
_cell.length_c   1.000
_cell.angle_alpha   90.00
_cell.angle_beta   90.00
_cell.angle_gamma   90.00
#
_symmetry.space_group_name_H-M   'P 1'
#
loop_
_entity.id
_entity.type
_entity.pdbx_description
1 polymer ?
#
loop_
_entity_poly.entity_id
_entity_poly.type
_entity_poly.pdbx_seq_one_letter_code
_entity_poly.pdbx_strand_id
1 'polypeptide(L)'
;MEKLPRIFDCDNHYYEAPDAFIRHVPKPMRARCVQWAEVEGRNRHVVGGKLDLSVANPLFDPVGPAGSLHEYYRGNPAGVPARDQMRGNLEPQPAYYRDPAARLAKMDEQGVEKTWLFPTLGVLYEEPLKHDIDAVATLFESFNRWLLEDWGFNHRDRIFSAPYITLADPGRAERELEWVLEHDARVFVMRPAAITTREGSRPPGDPVFDGFWSRVNESGITAVIHTGNSGYSTNGYSNEGFGRASIGMSRRPSVKNLVLARAASDYLSSLGCDLLFERFPNVRLASIENGSSFLGGPLPQPRAGGCTEPVAFRRRPGRTSPRPGLDESVLGRRPRGHAREDGTRPRDLRLRLAPHGRPAGAARGPRRDRGAGSRRRGSLPLREYGRAQRAPTGLALRSSGAASSASRPGPGCCS
;
A
#
# COMPACT_ATOMS: atom_id res chain seq x y z
N MET A 1 14.47 31.77 17.94
CA MET A 1 14.29 30.40 17.44
C MET A 1 14.30 30.45 15.94
N GLU A 2 15.34 29.90 15.32
CA GLU A 2 15.45 29.78 13.87
C GLU A 2 14.31 28.86 13.40
N LYS A 3 13.39 29.37 12.56
CA LYS A 3 12.31 28.55 12.02
C LYS A 3 12.96 27.52 11.10
N LEU A 4 13.00 26.26 11.53
CA LEU A 4 13.40 25.15 10.67
C LEU A 4 12.63 25.24 9.34
N PRO A 5 13.27 24.97 8.19
CA PRO A 5 12.60 25.01 6.91
C PRO A 5 11.44 24.02 6.95
N ARG A 6 10.26 24.52 6.62
CA ARG A 6 9.04 23.73 6.53
C ARG A 6 9.18 22.74 5.37
N ILE A 7 8.98 21.46 5.65
CA ILE A 7 9.16 20.38 4.66
C ILE A 7 7.85 20.03 3.95
N PHE A 8 7.98 19.58 2.70
CA PHE A 8 6.94 18.83 2.00
C PHE A 8 7.29 17.34 2.12
N ASP A 9 6.42 16.57 2.76
CA ASP A 9 6.58 15.12 2.89
C ASP A 9 5.84 14.41 1.74
N CYS A 10 6.60 13.76 0.86
CA CYS A 10 6.02 13.08 -0.30
C CYS A 10 5.54 11.66 0.00
N ASP A 11 5.61 11.17 1.25
CA ASP A 11 5.25 9.80 1.58
C ASP A 11 4.71 9.67 3.01
N ASN A 12 3.39 9.68 3.15
CA ASN A 12 2.69 9.61 4.43
C ASN A 12 1.43 8.80 4.25
N HIS A 13 0.97 8.15 5.31
CA HIS A 13 -0.17 7.24 5.23
C HIS A 13 -1.29 7.58 6.22
N TYR A 14 -2.50 7.17 5.85
CA TYR A 14 -3.58 6.87 6.79
C TYR A 14 -3.72 5.35 6.96
N TYR A 15 -4.33 4.95 8.07
CA TYR A 15 -4.85 3.59 8.21
C TYR A 15 -6.35 3.63 7.96
N GLU A 16 -6.79 2.88 6.96
CA GLU A 16 -8.18 2.85 6.54
C GLU A 16 -9.12 2.55 7.71
N ALA A 17 -10.27 3.24 7.73
CA ALA A 17 -11.34 2.97 8.68
C ALA A 17 -11.95 1.57 8.43
N PRO A 18 -12.57 0.92 9.43
CA PRO A 18 -13.15 -0.41 9.24
C PRO A 18 -14.18 -0.52 8.11
N ASP A 19 -14.79 0.60 7.72
CA ASP A 19 -15.79 0.68 6.67
C ASP A 19 -15.26 1.25 5.34
N ALA A 20 -13.96 1.58 5.22
CA ALA A 20 -13.37 2.24 4.06
C ALA A 20 -13.65 1.55 2.72
N PHE A 21 -13.66 0.22 2.73
CA PHE A 21 -13.86 -0.61 1.53
C PHE A 21 -15.29 -1.13 1.36
N ILE A 22 -16.23 -0.71 2.21
CA ILE A 22 -17.61 -1.22 2.20
C ILE A 22 -18.68 -0.12 2.28
N ARG A 23 -18.37 1.05 2.83
CA ARG A 23 -19.32 2.15 3.09
C ARG A 23 -20.11 2.52 1.84
N HIS A 24 -19.38 2.72 0.74
CA HIS A 24 -19.94 3.19 -0.54
C HIS A 24 -20.13 2.08 -1.58
N VAL A 25 -19.76 0.83 -1.26
CA VAL A 25 -19.92 -0.28 -2.21
C VAL A 25 -21.41 -0.61 -2.38
N PRO A 26 -21.93 -0.56 -3.63
CA PRO A 26 -23.33 -0.88 -3.91
C PRO A 26 -23.67 -2.30 -3.44
N LYS A 27 -24.87 -2.47 -2.89
CA LYS A 27 -25.33 -3.74 -2.31
C LYS A 27 -25.08 -4.98 -3.21
N PRO A 28 -25.33 -4.93 -4.55
CA PRO A 28 -25.06 -6.08 -5.43
C PRO A 28 -23.57 -6.43 -5.60
N MET A 29 -22.66 -5.49 -5.32
CA MET A 29 -21.21 -5.65 -5.53
C MET A 29 -20.46 -6.03 -4.25
N ARG A 30 -21.06 -5.89 -3.07
CA ARG A 30 -20.40 -6.12 -1.77
C ARG A 30 -19.74 -7.49 -1.65
N ALA A 31 -20.41 -8.55 -2.08
CA ALA A 31 -19.89 -9.92 -2.02
C ALA A 31 -18.67 -10.17 -2.94
N ARG A 32 -18.49 -9.32 -3.96
CA ARG A 32 -17.38 -9.40 -4.93
C ARG A 32 -16.17 -8.54 -4.53
N CYS A 33 -16.37 -7.60 -3.60
CA CYS A 33 -15.35 -6.65 -3.16
C CYS A 33 -14.66 -7.13 -1.87
N VAL A 34 -14.44 -6.22 -0.91
CA VAL A 34 -13.88 -6.53 0.40
C VAL A 34 -14.99 -6.89 1.38
N GLN A 35 -14.76 -7.94 2.17
CA GLN A 35 -15.64 -8.38 3.24
C GLN A 35 -14.82 -8.59 4.52
N TRP A 36 -15.49 -8.51 5.67
CA TRP A 36 -14.91 -8.89 6.96
C TRP A 36 -15.17 -10.36 7.26
N ALA A 37 -14.17 -11.04 7.81
CA ALA A 37 -14.30 -12.38 8.37
C ALA A 37 -13.55 -12.46 9.71
N GLU A 38 -14.07 -13.24 10.64
CA GLU A 38 -13.35 -13.64 11.85
C GLU A 38 -12.72 -15.01 11.62
N VAL A 39 -11.39 -15.10 11.73
CA VAL A 39 -10.63 -16.34 11.55
C VAL A 39 -9.73 -16.52 12.76
N GLU A 40 -9.98 -17.58 13.54
CA GLU A 40 -9.25 -17.89 14.77
C GLU A 40 -9.25 -16.71 15.77
N GLY A 41 -10.40 -16.07 15.98
CA GLY A 41 -10.55 -14.92 16.88
C GLY A 41 -9.89 -13.64 16.38
N ARG A 42 -9.51 -13.56 15.10
CA ARG A 42 -8.89 -12.38 14.49
C ARG A 42 -9.73 -11.86 13.33
N ASN A 43 -9.96 -10.56 13.31
CA ASN A 43 -10.58 -9.88 12.17
C ASN A 43 -9.63 -9.90 10.97
N ARG A 44 -10.17 -10.30 9.82
CA ARG A 44 -9.47 -10.41 8.54
C ARG A 44 -10.35 -9.84 7.43
N HIS A 45 -9.69 -9.38 6.37
CA HIS A 45 -10.39 -9.11 5.14
C HIS A 45 -10.43 -10.36 4.26
N VAL A 46 -11.56 -10.54 3.60
CA VAL A 46 -11.71 -11.41 2.44
C VAL A 46 -11.84 -10.48 1.23
N VAL A 47 -10.94 -10.64 0.28
CA VAL A 47 -10.73 -9.72 -0.84
C VAL A 47 -10.91 -10.52 -2.12
N GLY A 48 -12.00 -10.27 -2.86
CA GLY A 48 -12.33 -11.04 -4.07
C GLY A 48 -12.57 -12.53 -3.78
N GLY A 49 -13.19 -12.84 -2.63
CA GLY A 49 -13.46 -14.20 -2.19
C GLY A 49 -12.26 -14.97 -1.59
N LYS A 50 -11.09 -14.33 -1.47
CA LYS A 50 -9.89 -14.94 -0.88
C LYS A 50 -9.53 -14.27 0.44
N LEU A 51 -9.19 -15.06 1.45
CA LEU A 51 -8.69 -14.53 2.72
C LEU A 51 -7.37 -13.78 2.50
N ASP A 52 -7.32 -12.49 2.87
CA ASP A 52 -6.11 -11.69 2.80
C ASP A 52 -5.23 -11.90 4.04
N LEU A 53 -3.97 -12.25 3.79
CA LEU A 53 -2.94 -12.46 4.81
C LEU A 53 -1.79 -11.46 4.68
N SER A 54 -1.93 -10.46 3.80
CA SER A 54 -0.93 -9.42 3.55
C SER A 54 -0.67 -8.59 4.81
N VAL A 55 -1.75 -8.24 5.54
CA VAL A 55 -1.69 -7.50 6.80
C VAL A 55 -2.22 -8.34 7.96
N ALA A 56 -1.49 -8.33 9.08
CA ALA A 56 -1.81 -9.15 10.24
C ALA A 56 -3.06 -8.69 11.02
N ASN A 57 -3.26 -7.37 11.09
CA ASN A 57 -4.38 -6.72 11.76
C ASN A 57 -4.89 -5.57 10.86
N PRO A 58 -5.90 -5.80 10.01
CA PRO A 58 -6.43 -4.75 9.12
C PRO A 58 -7.21 -3.65 9.87
N LEU A 59 -7.49 -3.83 11.18
CA LEU A 59 -8.03 -2.75 12.00
C LEU A 59 -6.98 -1.72 12.42
N PHE A 60 -5.69 -2.07 12.34
CA PHE A 60 -4.57 -1.26 12.82
C PHE A 60 -4.72 -0.77 14.28
N ASP A 61 -5.42 -1.53 15.11
CA ASP A 61 -5.51 -1.29 16.54
C ASP A 61 -5.40 -2.61 17.32
N PRO A 62 -4.35 -2.80 18.14
CA PRO A 62 -3.21 -1.91 18.31
C PRO A 62 -2.26 -1.93 17.09
N VAL A 63 -1.36 -0.95 17.02
CA VAL A 63 -0.39 -0.75 15.92
C VAL A 63 1.04 -0.63 16.41
N GLY A 64 2.02 -0.87 15.53
CA GLY A 64 3.43 -0.63 15.83
C GLY A 64 3.75 0.86 15.83
N PRO A 65 4.62 1.36 16.74
CA PRO A 65 5.02 2.76 16.75
C PRO A 65 5.73 3.16 15.46
N ALA A 66 5.51 4.38 15.01
CA ALA A 66 6.22 4.93 13.86
C ALA A 66 7.74 4.83 14.06
N GLY A 67 8.47 4.37 13.03
CA GLY A 67 9.92 4.21 13.09
C GLY A 67 10.41 2.96 13.83
N SER A 68 9.53 2.09 14.36
CA SER A 68 9.95 0.88 15.08
C SER A 68 10.80 -0.09 14.23
N LEU A 69 10.71 -0.01 12.90
CA LEU A 69 11.50 -0.81 11.95
C LEU A 69 12.65 -0.03 11.30
N HIS A 70 12.97 1.18 11.76
CA HIS A 70 14.02 2.03 11.17
C HIS A 70 15.37 1.31 11.10
N GLU A 71 15.85 0.77 12.22
CA GLU A 71 17.13 0.04 12.26
C GLU A 71 17.10 -1.25 11.43
N TYR A 72 15.95 -1.91 11.38
CA TYR A 72 15.77 -3.11 10.56
C TYR A 72 16.04 -2.82 9.08
N TYR A 73 15.41 -1.77 8.54
CA TYR A 73 15.55 -1.42 7.12
C TYR A 73 16.90 -0.78 6.77
N ARG A 74 17.65 -0.27 7.75
CA ARG A 74 19.02 0.23 7.57
C ARG A 74 20.10 -0.87 7.55
N GLY A 75 19.69 -2.13 7.54
CA GLY A 75 20.61 -3.29 7.49
C GLY A 75 20.64 -4.11 8.77
N ASN A 76 19.83 -3.76 9.77
CA ASN A 76 19.65 -4.52 11.01
C ASN A 76 20.98 -4.94 11.68
N PRO A 77 21.86 -3.99 12.05
CA PRO A 77 23.20 -4.30 12.55
C PRO A 77 23.19 -5.14 13.84
N ALA A 78 22.15 -5.00 14.65
CA ALA A 78 21.95 -5.77 15.88
C ALA A 78 21.32 -7.15 15.67
N GLY A 79 20.92 -7.50 14.43
CA GLY A 79 20.31 -8.79 14.09
C GLY A 79 18.94 -9.03 14.75
N VAL A 80 18.28 -8.01 15.28
CA VAL A 80 17.00 -8.15 15.99
C VAL A 80 15.89 -8.41 14.97
N PRO A 81 15.09 -9.48 15.10
CA PRO A 81 14.01 -9.75 14.15
C PRO A 81 12.96 -8.63 14.11
N ALA A 82 12.47 -8.28 12.91
CA ALA A 82 11.45 -7.24 12.73
C ALA A 82 10.22 -7.43 13.62
N ARG A 83 9.79 -8.68 13.84
CA ARG A 83 8.66 -8.99 14.73
C ARG A 83 8.88 -8.54 16.16
N ASP A 84 10.12 -8.57 16.66
CA ASP A 84 10.47 -8.27 18.04
C ASP A 84 10.64 -6.75 18.20
N GLN A 85 11.13 -6.06 17.16
CA GLN A 85 11.16 -4.60 17.07
C GLN A 85 9.74 -3.98 17.04
N MET A 86 8.76 -4.64 16.40
CA MET A 86 7.37 -4.17 16.36
C MET A 86 6.51 -4.61 17.56
N ARG A 87 6.46 -5.92 17.85
CA ARG A 87 5.44 -6.48 18.76
C ARG A 87 5.66 -6.17 20.23
N GLY A 88 6.90 -5.86 20.63
CA GLY A 88 7.21 -5.48 22.02
C GLY A 88 6.60 -4.15 22.44
N ASN A 89 6.20 -3.31 21.47
CA ASN A 89 5.87 -1.91 21.70
C ASN A 89 4.55 -1.49 21.04
N LEU A 90 3.61 -2.42 20.83
CA LEU A 90 2.33 -2.06 20.20
C LEU A 90 1.58 -1.03 21.06
N GLU A 91 1.02 -0.02 20.40
CA GLU A 91 0.28 1.07 21.02
C GLU A 91 -1.16 1.17 20.45
N PRO A 92 -2.12 1.72 21.22
CA PRO A 92 -3.42 2.08 20.67
C PRO A 92 -3.25 3.00 19.48
N GLN A 93 -4.07 2.82 18.45
CA GLN A 93 -3.96 3.63 17.25
C GLN A 93 -4.16 5.13 17.54
N PRO A 94 -3.17 5.99 17.24
CA PRO A 94 -3.34 7.43 17.41
C PRO A 94 -4.40 8.03 16.48
N ALA A 95 -5.12 9.05 16.96
CA ALA A 95 -6.18 9.70 16.19
C ALA A 95 -5.70 10.31 14.86
N TYR A 96 -4.47 10.85 14.81
CA TYR A 96 -3.88 11.46 13.62
C TYR A 96 -3.60 10.48 12.46
N TYR A 97 -3.86 9.19 12.64
CA TYR A 97 -3.88 8.19 11.56
C TYR A 97 -5.23 8.08 10.84
N ARG A 98 -6.31 8.67 11.37
CA ARG A 98 -7.68 8.60 10.82
C ARG A 98 -8.43 9.94 10.82
N ASP A 99 -7.95 10.95 11.54
CA ASP A 99 -8.59 12.26 11.65
C ASP A 99 -7.71 13.37 11.03
N PRO A 100 -8.20 14.12 10.01
CA PRO A 100 -7.43 15.18 9.35
C PRO A 100 -7.02 16.32 10.27
N ALA A 101 -7.85 16.70 11.25
CA ALA A 101 -7.54 17.82 12.14
C ALA A 101 -6.42 17.44 13.13
N ALA A 102 -6.48 16.24 13.70
CA ALA A 102 -5.41 15.66 14.50
C ALA A 102 -4.13 15.48 13.67
N ARG A 103 -4.25 15.10 12.39
CA ARG A 103 -3.10 15.01 11.47
C ARG A 103 -2.45 16.36 11.23
N LEU A 104 -3.21 17.44 11.01
CA LEU A 104 -2.66 18.78 10.88
C LEU A 104 -1.88 19.22 12.13
N ALA A 105 -2.44 18.97 13.32
CA ALA A 105 -1.76 19.29 14.57
C ALA A 105 -0.45 18.50 14.71
N LYS A 106 -0.44 17.22 14.31
CA LYS A 106 0.77 16.40 14.33
C LYS A 106 1.81 16.87 13.31
N MET A 107 1.37 17.29 12.12
CA MET A 107 2.24 17.89 11.10
C MET A 107 2.89 19.17 11.61
N ASP A 108 2.15 20.02 12.34
CA ASP A 108 2.70 21.24 12.95
C ASP A 108 3.78 20.93 14.00
N GLU A 109 3.56 19.91 14.83
CA GLU A 109 4.55 19.41 15.78
C GLU A 109 5.82 18.88 15.08
N GLN A 110 5.66 18.22 13.94
CA GLN A 110 6.74 17.61 13.17
C GLN A 110 7.47 18.60 12.23
N GLY A 111 6.95 19.83 12.05
CA GLY A 111 7.48 20.79 11.08
C GLY A 111 7.14 20.46 9.62
N VAL A 112 6.13 19.62 9.38
CA VAL A 112 5.65 19.26 8.03
C VAL A 112 4.62 20.29 7.57
N GLU A 113 4.91 21.02 6.51
CA GLU A 113 3.97 22.00 5.96
C GLU A 113 2.91 21.36 5.10
N LYS A 114 3.33 20.45 4.22
CA LYS A 114 2.45 19.77 3.28
C LYS A 114 2.83 18.31 3.17
N THR A 115 1.85 17.47 2.83
CA THR A 115 2.06 16.04 2.68
C THR A 115 1.24 15.46 1.53
N TRP A 116 1.80 14.49 0.82
CA TRP A 116 1.00 13.49 0.12
C TRP A 116 0.53 12.43 1.11
N LEU A 117 -0.69 11.93 0.94
CA LEU A 117 -1.29 10.99 1.87
C LEU A 117 -1.86 9.77 1.11
N PHE A 118 -1.29 8.60 1.35
CA PHE A 118 -1.56 7.38 0.59
C PHE A 118 -2.30 6.30 1.39
N PRO A 119 -3.03 5.40 0.68
CA PRO A 119 -3.59 4.20 1.29
C PRO A 119 -2.52 3.25 1.81
N THR A 120 -2.88 2.46 2.83
CA THR A 120 -2.06 1.37 3.37
C THR A 120 -2.58 0.01 2.87
N LEU A 121 -3.88 -0.23 3.02
CA LEU A 121 -4.55 -1.43 2.51
C LEU A 121 -4.93 -1.30 1.04
N GLY A 122 -5.30 -0.10 0.58
CA GLY A 122 -5.77 0.11 -0.80
C GLY A 122 -4.75 -0.34 -1.86
N VAL A 123 -3.45 -0.12 -1.62
CA VAL A 123 -2.35 -0.54 -2.51
C VAL A 123 -2.17 -2.06 -2.59
N LEU A 124 -2.90 -2.84 -1.80
CA LEU A 124 -2.81 -4.29 -1.73
C LEU A 124 -3.95 -5.02 -2.45
N TYR A 125 -5.07 -4.34 -2.73
CA TYR A 125 -6.34 -5.01 -3.06
C TYR A 125 -6.66 -5.12 -4.54
N GLU A 126 -6.01 -4.35 -5.42
CA GLU A 126 -6.21 -4.53 -6.85
C GLU A 126 -5.78 -5.94 -7.31
N GLU A 127 -4.59 -6.38 -6.92
CA GLU A 127 -4.04 -7.67 -7.36
C GLU A 127 -4.95 -8.89 -7.06
N PRO A 128 -5.42 -9.12 -5.81
CA PRO A 128 -6.32 -10.24 -5.54
C PRO A 128 -7.68 -10.12 -6.24
N LEU A 129 -8.15 -8.92 -6.60
CA LEU A 129 -9.41 -8.70 -7.33
C LEU A 129 -9.24 -8.65 -8.85
N LYS A 130 -8.03 -8.56 -9.41
CA LYS A 130 -7.77 -8.14 -10.81
C LYS A 130 -8.51 -8.91 -11.91
N HIS A 131 -9.01 -10.11 -11.61
CA HIS A 131 -9.78 -10.94 -12.55
C HIS A 131 -11.28 -10.61 -12.58
N ASP A 132 -11.78 -9.83 -11.62
CA ASP A 132 -13.12 -9.27 -11.61
C ASP A 132 -13.03 -7.75 -11.85
N ILE A 133 -12.99 -7.36 -13.12
CA ILE A 133 -12.81 -5.97 -13.58
C ILE A 133 -13.88 -5.04 -12.99
N ASP A 134 -15.13 -5.51 -12.93
CA ASP A 134 -16.24 -4.72 -12.39
C ASP A 134 -16.09 -4.51 -10.89
N ALA A 135 -15.62 -5.52 -10.15
CA ALA A 135 -15.38 -5.41 -8.72
C ALA A 135 -14.18 -4.50 -8.42
N VAL A 136 -13.07 -4.60 -9.16
CA VAL A 136 -11.89 -3.73 -8.99
C VAL A 136 -12.29 -2.26 -9.13
N ALA A 137 -12.90 -1.90 -10.26
CA ALA A 137 -13.27 -0.52 -10.51
C ALA A 137 -14.34 -0.03 -9.52
N THR A 138 -15.32 -0.86 -9.16
CA THR A 138 -16.33 -0.48 -8.14
C THR A 138 -15.72 -0.29 -6.76
N LEU A 139 -14.78 -1.16 -6.36
CA LEU A 139 -14.10 -1.05 -5.08
C LEU A 139 -13.36 0.29 -4.97
N PHE A 140 -12.58 0.66 -5.99
CA PHE A 140 -11.78 1.87 -5.93
C PHE A 140 -12.59 3.16 -6.12
N GLU A 141 -13.62 3.16 -6.95
CA GLU A 141 -14.57 4.28 -7.00
C GLU A 141 -15.24 4.49 -5.63
N SER A 142 -15.70 3.41 -4.98
CA SER A 142 -16.30 3.45 -3.64
C SER A 142 -15.31 3.89 -2.56
N PHE A 143 -14.07 3.39 -2.64
CA PHE A 143 -12.98 3.78 -1.77
C PHE A 143 -12.65 5.26 -1.91
N ASN A 144 -12.64 5.81 -3.13
CA ASN A 144 -12.39 7.23 -3.36
C ASN A 144 -13.52 8.11 -2.78
N ARG A 145 -14.78 7.64 -2.79
CA ARG A 145 -15.88 8.32 -2.08
C ARG A 145 -15.63 8.36 -0.56
N TRP A 146 -15.17 7.25 0.02
CA TRP A 146 -14.79 7.20 1.44
C TRP A 146 -13.61 8.15 1.73
N LEU A 147 -12.59 8.15 0.89
CA LEU A 147 -11.41 8.99 1.06
C LEU A 147 -11.77 10.48 1.00
N LEU A 148 -12.64 10.86 0.07
CA LEU A 148 -13.13 12.23 -0.04
C LEU A 148 -13.89 12.67 1.23
N GLU A 149 -14.71 11.80 1.81
CA GLU A 149 -15.46 12.09 3.04
C GLU A 149 -14.55 12.21 4.27
N ASP A 150 -13.68 11.24 4.49
CA ASP A 150 -12.89 11.17 5.74
C ASP A 150 -11.68 12.11 5.71
N TRP A 151 -11.09 12.35 4.53
CA TRP A 151 -9.87 13.15 4.40
C TRP A 151 -10.02 14.36 3.47
N GLY A 152 -10.78 14.21 2.38
CA GLY A 152 -10.71 15.11 1.24
C GLY A 152 -9.45 14.88 0.40
N PHE A 153 -9.51 15.15 -0.90
CA PHE A 153 -8.32 15.03 -1.77
C PHE A 153 -7.35 16.20 -1.63
N ASN A 154 -7.86 17.36 -1.21
CA ASN A 154 -7.07 18.51 -0.81
C ASN A 154 -7.64 19.10 0.49
N HIS A 155 -7.04 18.74 1.63
CA HIS A 155 -7.43 19.29 2.92
C HIS A 155 -6.56 20.51 3.26
N ARG A 156 -7.17 21.71 3.16
CA ARG A 156 -6.58 23.01 3.53
C ARG A 156 -5.22 23.31 2.84
N ASP A 157 -5.01 22.82 1.61
CA ASP A 157 -3.74 22.95 0.86
C ASP A 157 -2.50 22.40 1.60
N ARG A 158 -2.72 21.47 2.53
CA ARG A 158 -1.69 20.86 3.37
C ARG A 158 -1.67 19.34 3.30
N ILE A 159 -2.81 18.67 3.16
CA ILE A 159 -2.86 17.22 3.02
C ILE A 159 -3.48 16.91 1.65
N PHE A 160 -2.70 16.25 0.80
CA PHE A 160 -3.14 15.83 -0.53
C PHE A 160 -3.35 14.32 -0.52
N SER A 161 -4.58 13.89 -0.25
CA SER A 161 -4.94 12.48 -0.18
C SER A 161 -5.10 11.92 -1.58
N ALA A 162 -4.32 10.90 -1.91
CA ALA A 162 -4.28 10.34 -3.26
C ALA A 162 -5.43 9.32 -3.45
N PRO A 163 -6.48 9.64 -4.25
CA PRO A 163 -7.41 8.62 -4.71
C PRO A 163 -6.68 7.53 -5.47
N TYR A 164 -7.20 6.31 -5.38
CA TYR A 164 -6.68 5.19 -6.13
C TYR A 164 -7.38 5.10 -7.48
N ILE A 165 -6.61 5.04 -8.57
CA ILE A 165 -7.16 4.83 -9.91
C ILE A 165 -6.61 3.54 -10.50
N THR A 166 -7.52 2.68 -10.93
CA THR A 166 -7.23 1.46 -11.68
C THR A 166 -7.53 1.66 -13.16
N LEU A 167 -6.69 1.12 -14.03
CA LEU A 167 -6.89 1.13 -15.48
C LEU A 167 -7.61 -0.12 -16.00
N ALA A 168 -8.09 -0.99 -15.12
CA ALA A 168 -8.70 -2.28 -15.47
C ALA A 168 -9.87 -2.13 -16.47
N ASP A 169 -10.60 -1.01 -16.39
CA ASP A 169 -11.61 -0.58 -17.35
C ASP A 169 -11.28 0.88 -17.78
N PRO A 170 -10.75 1.09 -19.00
CA PRO A 170 -10.27 2.41 -19.45
C PRO A 170 -11.34 3.51 -19.37
N GLY A 171 -12.57 3.18 -19.78
CA GLY A 171 -13.67 4.14 -19.76
C GLY A 171 -14.09 4.54 -18.35
N ARG A 172 -14.04 3.61 -17.38
CA ARG A 172 -14.25 3.94 -15.96
C ARG A 172 -13.08 4.73 -15.38
N ALA A 173 -11.85 4.38 -15.75
CA ALA A 173 -10.66 5.10 -15.30
C ALA A 173 -10.69 6.58 -15.73
N GLU A 174 -11.08 6.87 -16.97
CA GLU A 174 -11.27 8.24 -17.46
C GLU A 174 -12.34 8.99 -16.67
N ARG A 175 -13.52 8.39 -16.48
CA ARG A 175 -14.60 9.02 -15.70
C ARG A 175 -14.22 9.27 -14.24
N GLU A 176 -13.51 8.33 -13.63
CA GLU A 176 -13.08 8.48 -12.24
C GLU A 176 -11.95 9.53 -12.14
N LEU A 177 -11.07 9.64 -13.14
CA LEU A 177 -10.09 10.72 -13.21
C LEU A 177 -10.76 12.10 -13.26
N GLU A 178 -11.73 12.29 -14.15
CA GLU A 178 -12.49 13.54 -14.22
C GLU A 178 -13.19 13.83 -12.89
N TRP A 179 -13.82 12.82 -12.29
CA TRP A 179 -14.50 12.99 -11.01
C TRP A 179 -13.52 13.38 -9.89
N VAL A 180 -12.34 12.78 -9.78
CA VAL A 180 -11.38 13.19 -8.72
C VAL A 180 -10.79 14.58 -8.98
N LEU A 181 -10.63 14.98 -10.24
CA LEU A 181 -10.18 16.32 -10.63
C LEU A 181 -11.22 17.39 -10.24
N GLU A 182 -12.51 17.12 -10.48
CA GLU A 182 -13.63 17.97 -10.04
C GLU A 182 -13.66 18.15 -8.51
N HIS A 183 -13.12 17.18 -7.75
CA HIS A 183 -13.01 17.20 -6.29
C HIS A 183 -11.61 17.62 -5.79
N ASP A 184 -10.86 18.34 -6.62
CA ASP A 184 -9.58 18.97 -6.31
C ASP A 184 -8.41 18.02 -5.99
N ALA A 185 -8.43 16.79 -6.53
CA ALA A 185 -7.28 15.90 -6.42
C ALA A 185 -6.05 16.48 -7.12
N ARG A 186 -4.91 16.49 -6.41
CA ARG A 186 -3.60 17.00 -6.91
C ARG A 186 -2.63 15.89 -7.30
N VAL A 187 -2.94 14.68 -6.86
CA VAL A 187 -2.17 13.46 -7.05
C VAL A 187 -3.15 12.29 -7.05
N PHE A 188 -2.87 11.24 -7.80
CA PHE A 188 -3.56 9.95 -7.66
C PHE A 188 -2.54 8.82 -7.56
N VAL A 189 -2.92 7.70 -6.96
CA VAL A 189 -2.06 6.54 -6.78
C VAL A 189 -2.55 5.35 -7.60
N MET A 190 -1.62 4.57 -8.11
CA MET A 190 -1.86 3.32 -8.80
C MET A 190 -0.78 2.29 -8.46
N ARG A 191 -1.09 1.03 -8.73
CA ARG A 191 -0.17 -0.09 -8.52
C ARG A 191 0.87 -0.17 -9.63
N PRO A 192 2.18 -0.33 -9.32
CA PRO A 192 3.21 -0.57 -10.31
C PRO A 192 3.14 -2.02 -10.82
N ALA A 193 2.25 -2.29 -11.78
CA ALA A 193 2.10 -3.59 -12.41
C ALA A 193 1.53 -3.45 -13.84
N ALA A 194 1.55 -4.54 -14.60
CA ALA A 194 0.73 -4.64 -15.81
C ALA A 194 -0.76 -4.62 -15.45
N ILE A 195 -1.56 -4.02 -16.33
CA ILE A 195 -2.99 -3.80 -16.12
C ILE A 195 -3.71 -5.05 -16.60
N THR A 196 -4.55 -5.65 -15.74
CA THR A 196 -5.47 -6.70 -16.19
C THR A 196 -6.76 -6.05 -16.68
N THR A 197 -7.05 -6.20 -17.97
CA THR A 197 -8.29 -5.74 -18.60
C THR A 197 -9.17 -6.95 -18.96
N ARG A 198 -10.37 -6.71 -19.48
CA ARG A 198 -11.24 -7.79 -19.99
C ARG A 198 -10.62 -8.59 -21.13
N GLU A 199 -9.71 -7.97 -21.88
CA GLU A 199 -9.03 -8.57 -23.03
C GLU A 199 -7.70 -9.25 -22.64
N GLY A 200 -7.33 -9.18 -21.36
CA GLY A 200 -6.08 -9.73 -20.84
C GLY A 200 -5.15 -8.65 -20.29
N SER A 201 -3.90 -9.08 -20.03
CA SER A 201 -2.88 -8.22 -19.45
C SER A 201 -2.31 -7.27 -20.51
N ARG A 202 -2.19 -5.99 -20.15
CA ARG A 202 -1.72 -4.90 -20.99
C ARG A 202 -0.60 -4.12 -20.28
N PRO A 203 0.44 -3.65 -20.98
CA PRO A 203 1.41 -2.74 -20.37
C PRO A 203 0.75 -1.38 -20.05
N PRO A 204 1.24 -0.63 -19.06
CA PRO A 204 0.65 0.65 -18.66
C PRO A 204 0.68 1.73 -19.76
N GLY A 205 1.57 1.60 -20.74
CA GLY A 205 1.66 2.51 -21.89
C GLY A 205 0.91 2.04 -23.14
N ASP A 206 0.10 0.97 -23.06
CA ASP A 206 -0.70 0.49 -24.20
C ASP A 206 -1.65 1.59 -24.72
N PRO A 207 -1.78 1.79 -26.04
CA PRO A 207 -2.68 2.79 -26.63
C PRO A 207 -4.15 2.70 -26.21
N VAL A 208 -4.61 1.56 -25.71
CA VAL A 208 -5.95 1.42 -25.12
C VAL A 208 -6.18 2.37 -23.93
N PHE A 209 -5.11 2.84 -23.28
CA PHE A 209 -5.15 3.79 -22.17
C PHE A 209 -4.83 5.24 -22.59
N ASP A 210 -4.67 5.53 -23.89
CA ASP A 210 -4.28 6.87 -24.35
C ASP A 210 -5.32 7.95 -24.00
N GLY A 211 -6.61 7.62 -23.96
CA GLY A 211 -7.66 8.54 -23.50
C GLY A 211 -7.43 9.00 -22.06
N PHE A 212 -7.16 8.05 -21.16
CA PHE A 212 -6.77 8.33 -19.77
C PHE A 212 -5.50 9.18 -19.68
N TRP A 213 -4.43 8.78 -20.38
CA TRP A 213 -3.15 9.50 -20.30
C TRP A 213 -3.20 10.89 -20.93
N SER A 214 -4.05 11.10 -21.94
CA SER A 214 -4.33 12.44 -22.48
C SER A 214 -4.93 13.36 -21.42
N ARG A 215 -5.88 12.87 -20.61
CA ARG A 215 -6.47 13.64 -19.50
C ARG A 215 -5.49 13.91 -18.37
N VAL A 216 -4.63 12.95 -18.02
CA VAL A 216 -3.54 13.18 -17.06
C VAL A 216 -2.58 14.25 -17.57
N ASN A 217 -2.25 14.21 -18.87
CA ASN A 217 -1.38 15.19 -19.52
C ASN A 217 -1.97 16.60 -19.55
N GLU A 218 -3.27 16.72 -19.84
CA GLU A 218 -4.00 17.99 -19.92
C GLU A 218 -4.19 18.63 -18.54
N SER A 219 -4.64 17.85 -17.55
CA SER A 219 -4.86 18.33 -16.18
C SER A 219 -3.55 18.63 -15.44
N GLY A 220 -2.47 17.97 -15.86
CA GLY A 220 -1.18 18.01 -15.20
C GLY A 220 -1.15 17.25 -13.87
N ILE A 221 -2.21 16.60 -13.40
CA ILE A 221 -2.20 15.86 -12.13
C ILE A 221 -1.03 14.86 -12.05
N THR A 222 -0.42 14.72 -10.87
CA THR A 222 0.72 13.80 -10.70
C THR A 222 0.23 12.37 -10.52
N ALA A 223 0.70 11.46 -11.37
CA ALA A 223 0.50 10.03 -11.22
C ALA A 223 1.55 9.45 -10.25
N VAL A 224 1.14 8.70 -9.24
CA VAL A 224 2.04 8.02 -8.31
C VAL A 224 1.94 6.51 -8.51
N ILE A 225 3.10 5.87 -8.68
CA ILE A 225 3.25 4.44 -8.44
C ILE A 225 3.79 4.22 -7.03
N HIS A 226 3.01 3.58 -6.18
CA HIS A 226 3.38 3.32 -4.79
C HIS A 226 3.73 1.85 -4.59
N THR A 227 4.68 1.56 -3.70
CA THR A 227 4.93 0.18 -3.27
C THR A 227 3.64 -0.47 -2.77
N GLY A 228 3.41 -1.73 -3.17
CA GLY A 228 2.21 -2.47 -2.83
C GLY A 228 2.24 -3.90 -3.36
N ASN A 229 1.07 -4.53 -3.45
CA ASN A 229 0.96 -5.88 -3.98
C ASN A 229 0.90 -5.86 -5.52
N SER A 230 2.04 -5.79 -6.19
CA SER A 230 2.12 -5.77 -7.66
C SER A 230 1.89 -7.12 -8.36
N GLY A 231 1.61 -8.20 -7.62
CA GLY A 231 1.42 -9.53 -8.23
C GLY A 231 2.66 -10.11 -8.90
N TYR A 232 3.84 -9.57 -8.58
CA TYR A 232 5.08 -9.92 -9.24
C TYR A 232 5.48 -11.36 -8.86
N SER A 233 5.67 -12.19 -9.89
CA SER A 233 6.07 -13.57 -9.75
C SER A 233 7.49 -13.68 -9.18
N THR A 234 7.70 -14.63 -8.28
CA THR A 234 9.05 -15.02 -7.87
C THR A 234 9.62 -16.12 -8.76
N ASN A 235 8.93 -16.50 -9.83
CA ASN A 235 9.28 -17.58 -10.75
C ASN A 235 9.54 -18.90 -10.03
N GLY A 236 8.76 -19.17 -8.97
CA GLY A 236 8.88 -20.39 -8.17
C GLY A 236 10.06 -20.41 -7.19
N TYR A 237 10.89 -19.35 -7.12
CA TYR A 237 11.95 -19.25 -6.11
C TYR A 237 11.40 -18.98 -4.69
N SER A 238 10.15 -18.54 -4.57
CA SER A 238 9.45 -18.40 -3.30
C SER A 238 7.96 -18.72 -3.46
N ASN A 239 7.23 -18.76 -2.35
CA ASN A 239 5.77 -18.86 -2.38
C ASN A 239 5.21 -17.64 -3.13
N GLU A 240 4.11 -17.73 -3.85
CA GLU A 240 3.56 -16.54 -4.52
C GLU A 240 2.78 -15.62 -3.56
N GLY A 241 2.37 -14.44 -4.05
CA GLY A 241 1.57 -13.45 -3.31
C GLY A 241 2.37 -12.49 -2.41
N PHE A 242 1.71 -11.42 -1.96
CA PHE A 242 2.30 -10.41 -1.09
C PHE A 242 2.20 -10.79 0.39
N GLY A 243 3.19 -10.38 1.18
CA GLY A 243 3.17 -10.56 2.63
C GLY A 243 4.49 -10.17 3.28
N ARG A 244 4.74 -10.68 4.50
CA ARG A 244 5.90 -10.28 5.32
C ARG A 244 7.25 -10.43 4.60
N ALA A 245 7.43 -11.46 3.79
CA ALA A 245 8.66 -11.67 3.01
C ALA A 245 8.88 -10.60 1.92
N SER A 246 7.79 -10.06 1.35
CA SER A 246 7.83 -9.00 0.34
C SER A 246 8.42 -7.70 0.88
N ILE A 247 8.18 -7.41 2.16
CA ILE A 247 8.72 -6.24 2.86
C ILE A 247 9.92 -6.59 3.75
N GLY A 248 10.62 -7.66 3.41
CA GLY A 248 11.88 -8.05 4.05
C GLY A 248 11.74 -8.60 5.48
N MET A 249 10.54 -8.83 6.01
CA MET A 249 10.29 -9.30 7.38
C MET A 249 10.18 -10.84 7.52
N SER A 250 10.78 -11.61 6.60
CA SER A 250 10.83 -13.08 6.69
C SER A 250 11.93 -13.55 7.64
N ARG A 251 11.79 -14.77 8.19
CA ARG A 251 12.82 -15.39 9.06
C ARG A 251 14.16 -15.65 8.35
N ARG A 252 14.13 -15.77 7.03
CA ARG A 252 15.30 -15.94 6.16
C ARG A 252 15.24 -14.90 5.04
N PRO A 253 16.39 -14.46 4.51
CA PRO A 253 16.43 -13.66 3.29
C PRO A 253 15.63 -14.34 2.19
N SER A 254 14.87 -13.57 1.42
CA SER A 254 14.03 -14.07 0.35
C SER A 254 14.09 -13.10 -0.80
N VAL A 255 14.20 -13.63 -2.03
CA VAL A 255 14.14 -12.84 -3.28
C VAL A 255 12.88 -11.99 -3.38
N LYS A 256 11.83 -12.31 -2.62
CA LYS A 256 10.62 -11.48 -2.49
C LYS A 256 10.89 -10.04 -2.07
N ASN A 257 11.93 -9.77 -1.28
CA ASN A 257 12.23 -8.40 -0.88
C ASN A 257 12.72 -7.53 -2.06
N LEU A 258 13.19 -8.16 -3.15
CA LEU A 258 13.62 -7.47 -4.36
C LEU A 258 12.46 -7.11 -5.28
N VAL A 259 11.28 -7.71 -5.06
CA VAL A 259 10.12 -7.57 -5.94
C VAL A 259 9.61 -6.13 -6.00
N LEU A 260 9.63 -5.39 -4.89
CA LEU A 260 9.06 -4.03 -4.86
C LEU A 260 9.80 -3.09 -5.83
N ALA A 261 11.13 -3.08 -5.74
CA ALA A 261 11.97 -2.30 -6.65
C ALA A 261 11.89 -2.80 -8.11
N ARG A 262 11.77 -4.12 -8.32
CA ARG A 262 11.60 -4.70 -9.67
C ARG A 262 10.28 -4.27 -10.32
N ALA A 263 9.18 -4.31 -9.56
CA ALA A 263 7.87 -3.92 -10.06
C ALA A 263 7.87 -2.44 -10.53
N ALA A 264 8.45 -1.54 -9.75
CA ALA A 264 8.60 -0.13 -10.14
C ALA A 264 9.54 0.03 -11.36
N SER A 265 10.67 -0.68 -11.37
CA SER A 265 11.63 -0.66 -12.48
C SER A 265 10.98 -1.11 -13.80
N ASP A 266 10.25 -2.22 -13.79
CA ASP A 266 9.61 -2.78 -14.98
C ASP A 266 8.46 -1.88 -15.45
N TYR A 267 7.67 -1.33 -14.53
CA TYR A 267 6.61 -0.38 -14.86
C TYR A 267 7.18 0.85 -15.59
N LEU A 268 8.21 1.49 -15.03
CA LEU A 268 8.85 2.66 -15.64
C LEU A 268 9.52 2.32 -16.98
N SER A 269 10.16 1.16 -17.06
CA SER A 269 10.79 0.69 -18.30
C SER A 269 9.76 0.43 -19.39
N SER A 270 8.62 -0.18 -19.04
CA SER A 270 7.50 -0.40 -19.98
C SER A 270 7.00 0.93 -20.55
N LEU A 271 6.77 1.95 -19.70
CA LEU A 271 6.35 3.27 -20.17
C LEU A 271 7.35 3.90 -21.15
N GLY A 272 8.65 3.70 -20.90
CA GLY A 272 9.71 4.15 -21.80
C GLY A 272 9.70 3.40 -23.14
N CYS A 273 9.60 2.06 -23.11
CA CYS A 273 9.49 1.23 -24.31
C CYS A 273 8.25 1.56 -25.13
N ASP A 274 7.14 1.88 -24.46
CA ASP A 274 5.88 2.27 -25.09
C ASP A 274 5.88 3.74 -25.53
N LEU A 275 6.96 4.52 -25.34
CA LEU A 275 7.04 5.94 -25.71
C LEU A 275 5.95 6.83 -25.07
N LEU A 276 5.47 6.49 -23.86
CA LEU A 276 4.38 7.22 -23.20
C LEU A 276 4.69 8.73 -23.11
N PHE A 277 5.89 9.10 -22.68
CA PHE A 277 6.29 10.49 -22.49
C PHE A 277 6.51 11.26 -23.80
N GLU A 278 6.61 10.58 -24.94
CA GLU A 278 6.62 11.22 -26.25
C GLU A 278 5.20 11.55 -26.72
N ARG A 279 4.25 10.62 -26.48
CA ARG A 279 2.82 10.86 -26.74
C ARG A 279 2.23 11.90 -25.81
N PHE A 280 2.65 11.90 -24.54
CA PHE A 280 2.08 12.71 -23.46
C PHE A 280 3.17 13.44 -22.64
N PRO A 281 3.75 14.53 -23.20
CA PRO A 281 4.96 15.15 -22.65
C PRO A 281 4.79 15.91 -21.33
N ASN A 282 3.57 16.14 -20.87
CA ASN A 282 3.27 16.83 -19.61
C ASN A 282 2.93 15.86 -18.47
N VAL A 283 2.84 14.56 -18.73
CA VAL A 283 2.59 13.56 -17.67
C VAL A 283 3.71 13.62 -16.64
N ARG A 284 3.31 13.76 -15.37
CA ARG A 284 4.21 13.74 -14.21
C ARG A 284 4.02 12.43 -13.48
N LEU A 285 5.11 11.67 -13.30
CA LEU A 285 5.07 10.41 -12.60
C LEU A 285 6.07 10.38 -11.44
N ALA A 286 5.63 9.91 -10.28
CA ALA A 286 6.45 9.75 -9.09
C ALA A 286 6.44 8.29 -8.61
N SER A 287 7.62 7.78 -8.26
CA SER A 287 7.80 6.47 -7.63
C SER A 287 7.99 6.66 -6.13
N ILE A 288 7.07 6.15 -5.33
CA ILE A 288 7.03 6.35 -3.87
C ILE A 288 7.18 5.00 -3.15
N GLU A 289 7.97 5.00 -2.07
CA GLU A 289 8.35 3.84 -1.26
C GLU A 289 9.13 2.70 -1.99
N ASN A 290 9.32 2.78 -3.31
CA ASN A 290 9.99 1.71 -4.09
C ASN A 290 11.54 1.71 -4.00
N GLY A 291 12.13 2.64 -3.24
CA GLY A 291 13.56 2.96 -3.31
C GLY A 291 13.96 3.62 -4.64
N SER A 292 15.26 3.82 -4.85
CA SER A 292 15.80 4.47 -6.06
C SER A 292 16.97 3.71 -6.71
N SER A 293 17.40 2.59 -6.11
CA SER A 293 18.56 1.82 -6.58
C SER A 293 18.39 1.28 -8.00
N PHE A 294 17.15 1.02 -8.43
CA PHE A 294 16.85 0.56 -9.79
C PHE A 294 17.19 1.61 -10.86
N LEU A 295 17.26 2.90 -10.52
CA LEU A 295 17.67 3.96 -11.46
C LEU A 295 19.17 3.95 -11.77
N GLY A 296 19.99 3.35 -10.89
CA GLY A 296 21.44 3.25 -11.08
C GLY A 296 21.86 2.11 -12.01
N GLY A 297 20.95 1.21 -12.35
CA GLY A 297 21.20 0.16 -13.34
C GLY A 297 21.28 0.72 -14.76
N PRO A 298 21.88 -0.02 -15.72
CA PRO A 298 21.80 0.38 -17.12
C PRO A 298 20.32 0.47 -17.52
N LEU A 299 19.89 1.64 -17.99
CA LEU A 299 18.61 1.78 -18.70
C LEU A 299 18.54 0.68 -19.78
N PRO A 300 17.35 0.12 -20.08
CA PRO A 300 17.21 -0.90 -21.10
C PRO A 300 17.94 -0.47 -22.37
N GLN A 301 19.04 -1.14 -22.70
CA GLN A 301 19.69 -0.94 -23.98
C GLN A 301 18.79 -1.59 -25.03
N PRO A 302 18.37 -0.87 -26.09
CA PRO A 302 17.74 -1.50 -27.22
C PRO A 302 18.69 -2.59 -27.72
N ARG A 303 18.25 -3.86 -27.69
CA ARG A 303 19.10 -4.97 -28.14
C ARG A 303 19.45 -4.72 -29.61
N ALA A 304 20.74 -4.82 -29.92
CA ALA A 304 21.23 -4.90 -31.29
C ALA A 304 20.59 -6.13 -31.97
N GLY A 305 19.58 -5.88 -32.81
CA GLY A 305 18.90 -6.94 -33.56
C GLY A 305 17.43 -6.61 -33.85
N GLY A 306 17.19 -5.80 -34.89
CA GLY A 306 15.93 -5.81 -35.64
C GLY A 306 15.03 -4.57 -35.57
N CYS A 307 15.16 -3.72 -34.56
CA CYS A 307 14.60 -2.37 -34.56
C CYS A 307 15.75 -1.37 -34.54
N THR A 308 16.17 -0.95 -35.74
CA THR A 308 17.25 0.03 -35.98
C THR A 308 16.79 1.48 -35.89
N GLU A 309 15.57 1.74 -35.42
CA GLU A 309 15.22 3.06 -34.91
C GLU A 309 15.64 3.07 -33.44
N PRO A 310 16.68 3.82 -33.05
CA PRO A 310 16.90 4.04 -31.63
C PRO A 310 15.60 4.64 -31.11
N VAL A 311 15.01 4.02 -30.08
CA VAL A 311 14.21 4.77 -29.10
C VAL A 311 15.21 5.70 -28.40
N ALA A 312 15.67 6.69 -29.17
CA ALA A 312 16.38 7.82 -28.68
C ALA A 312 15.31 8.54 -27.91
N PHE A 313 15.28 8.37 -26.58
CA PHE A 313 14.65 9.34 -25.70
C PHE A 313 15.06 10.71 -26.24
N ARG A 314 14.16 11.39 -26.96
CA ARG A 314 14.44 12.73 -27.46
C ARG A 314 14.51 13.59 -26.22
N ARG A 315 15.72 13.75 -25.67
CA ARG A 315 16.00 14.72 -24.63
C ARG A 315 15.52 16.06 -25.17
N ARG A 316 14.49 16.64 -24.55
CA ARG A 316 14.20 18.05 -24.77
C ARG A 316 15.48 18.83 -24.43
N PRO A 317 16.03 19.62 -25.37
CA PRO A 317 17.09 20.56 -25.02
C PRO A 317 16.52 21.55 -23.99
N GLY A 318 17.13 21.67 -22.81
CA GLY A 318 16.85 22.79 -21.89
C GLY A 318 16.29 22.47 -20.50
N ARG A 319 16.09 21.21 -20.10
CA ARG A 319 15.82 20.88 -18.67
C ARG A 319 16.85 19.89 -18.11
N THR A 320 18.08 20.35 -18.01
CA THR A 320 18.98 19.85 -16.98
C THR A 320 18.66 20.61 -15.70
N SER A 321 18.04 19.96 -14.71
CA SER A 321 18.24 20.42 -13.33
C SER A 321 19.75 20.46 -13.11
N PRO A 322 20.32 21.56 -12.61
CA PRO A 322 21.73 21.55 -12.25
C PRO A 322 21.93 20.40 -11.27
N ARG A 323 22.87 19.51 -11.57
CA ARG A 323 23.40 18.60 -10.55
C ARG A 323 23.74 19.50 -9.36
N PRO A 324 23.23 19.25 -8.14
CA PRO A 324 23.76 19.97 -7.00
C PRO A 324 25.25 19.64 -6.95
N GLY A 325 26.08 20.62 -7.28
CA GLY A 325 27.49 20.56 -6.95
C GLY A 325 27.52 20.35 -5.45
N LEU A 326 28.00 19.19 -5.02
CA LEU A 326 28.41 19.03 -3.64
C LEU A 326 29.56 20.02 -3.47
N ASP A 327 29.22 21.16 -2.87
CA ASP A 327 30.19 22.11 -2.39
C ASP A 327 30.94 21.43 -1.23
N GLU A 328 32.11 20.88 -1.54
CA GLU A 328 32.98 20.24 -0.56
C GLU A 328 33.51 21.23 0.50
N SER A 329 33.16 22.52 0.43
CA SER A 329 33.53 23.50 1.46
C SER A 329 32.65 23.46 2.72
N VAL A 330 31.58 22.67 2.76
CA VAL A 330 30.69 22.51 3.94
C VAL A 330 31.07 21.30 4.83
N LEU A 331 32.02 20.48 4.41
CA LEU A 331 32.59 19.43 5.27
C LEU A 331 33.75 20.01 6.10
N GLY A 332 33.40 20.48 7.30
CA GLY A 332 34.35 20.93 8.31
C GLY A 332 35.50 19.93 8.47
N ARG A 333 36.72 20.40 8.21
CA ARG A 333 37.98 19.69 8.42
C ARG A 333 38.03 19.15 9.84
N ARG A 334 38.02 17.82 10.01
CA ARG A 334 38.40 17.20 11.29
C ARG A 334 39.91 17.34 11.48
N PRO A 335 40.40 17.87 12.62
CA PRO A 335 41.83 17.81 12.91
C PRO A 335 42.24 16.36 13.20
N ARG A 336 43.36 15.95 12.60
CA ARG A 336 44.08 14.72 12.95
C ARG A 336 44.66 14.88 14.35
N GLY A 337 44.26 14.03 15.29
CA GLY A 337 44.87 13.90 16.61
C GLY A 337 45.22 12.44 16.88
N HIS A 338 46.51 12.15 16.93
CA HIS A 338 47.06 10.95 17.57
C HIS A 338 46.87 11.04 19.08
N ALA A 339 46.45 9.95 19.73
CA ALA A 339 47.22 9.24 20.76
C ALA A 339 46.33 8.40 21.71
N ARG A 340 46.70 7.12 21.78
CA ARG A 340 46.81 6.23 22.95
C ARG A 340 45.57 5.66 23.63
N GLU A 341 45.59 4.33 23.63
CA GLU A 341 44.95 3.42 24.58
C GLU A 341 45.38 3.74 26.02
N ASP A 342 44.43 3.69 26.96
CA ASP A 342 44.66 3.08 28.27
C ASP A 342 43.30 2.71 28.90
N GLY A 343 43.24 1.51 29.46
CA GLY A 343 42.03 0.91 30.00
C GLY A 343 41.66 1.37 31.40
N THR A 344 40.38 1.21 31.76
CA THR A 344 39.89 0.73 33.07
C THR A 344 38.35 0.70 33.07
N ARG A 345 37.78 -0.46 33.43
CA ARG A 345 36.37 -0.63 33.85
C ARG A 345 36.30 -0.55 35.40
N PRO A 346 35.13 -0.72 36.05
CA PRO A 346 33.85 -0.02 35.95
C PRO A 346 33.39 0.50 37.33
N ARG A 347 32.34 1.33 37.42
CA ARG A 347 31.61 1.52 38.69
C ARG A 347 30.09 1.57 38.50
N ASP A 348 29.45 0.87 39.41
CA ASP A 348 28.03 0.69 39.64
C ASP A 348 27.24 2.01 39.75
N LEU A 349 26.02 2.01 39.23
CA LEU A 349 24.96 2.87 39.76
C LEU A 349 23.63 2.10 39.80
N ARG A 350 23.24 1.69 41.02
CA ARG A 350 21.87 1.32 41.40
C ARG A 350 21.12 2.58 41.83
N LEU A 351 19.87 2.75 41.42
CA LEU A 351 18.83 3.57 42.08
C LEU A 351 17.47 3.12 41.53
N ARG A 352 16.70 2.29 42.25
CA ARG A 352 15.65 2.57 43.26
C ARG A 352 14.39 3.27 42.71
N LEU A 353 13.29 2.52 42.83
CA LEU A 353 11.87 2.87 42.69
C LEU A 353 11.42 3.96 43.67
N ALA A 354 10.39 4.72 43.30
CA ALA A 354 9.47 5.38 44.22
C ALA A 354 8.01 5.28 43.72
N PRO A 355 6.99 5.24 44.61
CA PRO A 355 5.61 4.91 44.29
C PRO A 355 4.61 6.08 44.41
N HIS A 356 3.35 5.77 44.05
CA HIS A 356 2.07 6.40 44.40
C HIS A 356 1.44 7.46 43.49
N GLY A 357 0.13 7.30 43.26
CA GLY A 357 -0.79 8.43 43.12
C GLY A 357 -1.96 8.25 42.15
N ARG A 358 -3.04 7.55 42.56
CA ARG A 358 -4.39 7.77 42.03
C ARG A 358 -5.04 8.94 42.78
N PRO A 359 -5.97 9.68 42.14
CA PRO A 359 -7.17 10.09 42.88
C PRO A 359 -8.49 9.99 42.10
N ALA A 360 -9.54 9.79 42.91
CA ALA A 360 -10.97 10.14 42.78
C ALA A 360 -11.77 9.65 41.55
N GLY A 361 -12.97 9.05 41.67
CA GLY A 361 -13.98 9.13 42.73
C GLY A 361 -15.06 10.16 42.38
N ALA A 362 -15.95 9.83 41.44
CA ALA A 362 -17.01 10.72 40.96
C ALA A 362 -18.39 10.42 41.60
N ALA A 363 -18.89 11.44 42.29
CA ALA A 363 -20.25 11.98 42.35
C ALA A 363 -21.48 11.09 42.67
N ARG A 364 -22.13 11.48 43.78
CA ARG A 364 -23.55 11.26 44.12
C ARG A 364 -24.46 12.16 43.24
N GLY A 365 -25.70 11.70 42.98
CA GLY A 365 -26.74 12.39 42.19
C GLY A 365 -27.35 13.66 42.81
N PRO A 366 -28.44 14.21 42.23
CA PRO A 366 -29.77 13.76 42.68
C PRO A 366 -30.92 13.74 41.64
N ARG A 367 -31.90 12.86 41.95
CA ARG A 367 -33.38 12.97 41.91
C ARG A 367 -34.14 13.53 40.68
N ARG A 368 -34.92 12.61 40.10
CA ARG A 368 -36.36 12.63 39.72
C ARG A 368 -37.15 13.95 39.85
N ASP A 369 -37.94 14.27 38.80
CA ASP A 369 -39.41 14.27 38.89
C ASP A 369 -40.14 14.22 37.52
N ARG A 370 -41.22 13.41 37.48
CA ARG A 370 -42.49 13.43 36.67
C ARG A 370 -42.43 13.59 35.13
N GLY A 371 -43.14 12.85 34.29
CA GLY A 371 -44.31 11.96 34.44
C GLY A 371 -45.51 12.47 33.63
N ALA A 372 -45.78 11.88 32.45
CA ALA A 372 -47.09 11.74 31.77
C ALA A 372 -46.85 11.10 30.38
N GLY A 373 -47.23 9.84 30.14
CA GLY A 373 -48.46 9.44 29.42
C GLY A 373 -48.16 9.25 27.91
N SER A 374 -48.54 8.21 27.19
CA SER A 374 -49.50 7.12 27.41
C SER A 374 -49.35 6.10 26.27
N ARG A 375 -49.65 4.80 26.54
CA ARG A 375 -50.26 3.79 25.63
C ARG A 375 -49.47 3.38 24.37
N ARG A 376 -49.44 2.14 23.87
CA ARG A 376 -50.04 0.82 24.16
C ARG A 376 -49.42 -0.16 23.12
N ARG A 377 -49.20 -1.42 23.53
CA ARG A 377 -49.32 -2.69 22.75
C ARG A 377 -48.39 -2.85 21.52
N GLY A 378 -47.82 -4.02 21.21
CA GLY A 378 -48.05 -5.37 21.70
C GLY A 378 -46.93 -6.31 21.24
N SER A 379 -46.86 -7.42 21.95
CA SER A 379 -45.92 -8.52 21.87
C SER A 379 -46.35 -9.58 20.84
N LEU A 380 -45.40 -9.99 19.97
CA LEU A 380 -45.10 -11.35 19.42
C LEU A 380 -46.25 -12.16 18.73
N PRO A 381 -46.02 -13.26 17.97
CA PRO A 381 -44.81 -14.09 17.88
C PRO A 381 -44.40 -14.62 16.47
N LEU A 382 -43.26 -15.33 16.50
CA LEU A 382 -42.77 -16.39 15.61
C LEU A 382 -43.83 -17.20 14.85
N ARG A 383 -43.49 -17.57 13.60
CA ARG A 383 -43.95 -18.80 12.95
C ARG A 383 -42.79 -19.50 12.22
N GLU A 384 -42.48 -20.70 12.71
CA GLU A 384 -41.90 -21.79 11.94
C GLU A 384 -42.92 -22.32 10.93
N TYR A 385 -42.47 -22.73 9.74
CA TYR A 385 -43.09 -23.81 8.97
C TYR A 385 -41.98 -24.70 8.44
N GLY A 386 -42.11 -25.99 8.73
CA GLY A 386 -41.12 -27.01 8.40
C GLY A 386 -41.41 -27.80 7.13
N ARG A 387 -40.40 -28.64 6.87
CA ARG A 387 -40.42 -29.99 6.27
C ARG A 387 -40.76 -30.19 4.78
N ALA A 388 -39.68 -30.61 4.10
CA ALA A 388 -39.48 -31.93 3.48
C ALA A 388 -40.04 -32.19 2.07
N GLN A 389 -39.14 -32.58 1.16
CA GLN A 389 -39.08 -33.91 0.52
C GLN A 389 -37.86 -33.97 -0.43
N ARG A 390 -36.88 -34.85 -0.11
CA ARG A 390 -36.54 -36.12 -0.79
C ARG A 390 -35.66 -35.99 -2.05
N ALA A 391 -34.45 -36.52 -1.91
CA ALA A 391 -33.58 -36.99 -2.99
C ALA A 391 -34.23 -38.16 -3.76
N PRO A 392 -33.63 -38.56 -4.90
CA PRO A 392 -32.85 -39.79 -4.85
C PRO A 392 -31.54 -39.78 -5.68
N THR A 393 -30.56 -40.57 -5.21
CA THR A 393 -29.56 -41.41 -5.92
C THR A 393 -29.10 -40.99 -7.32
N GLY A 394 -27.82 -40.89 -7.67
CA GLY A 394 -26.65 -41.68 -7.27
C GLY A 394 -26.01 -42.23 -8.54
N LEU A 395 -24.71 -42.02 -8.76
CA LEU A 395 -23.86 -42.93 -9.53
C LEU A 395 -22.38 -42.64 -9.23
N ALA A 396 -21.74 -43.62 -8.61
CA ALA A 396 -20.29 -43.73 -8.47
C ALA A 396 -19.82 -44.86 -9.37
N LEU A 397 -18.82 -44.62 -10.22
CA LEU A 397 -18.02 -45.58 -10.99
C LEU A 397 -16.85 -44.75 -11.58
N ARG A 398 -15.59 -45.15 -11.65
CA ARG A 398 -14.80 -46.24 -11.08
C ARG A 398 -13.34 -45.91 -11.40
N SER A 399 -12.44 -46.29 -10.49
CA SER A 399 -10.99 -46.33 -10.68
C SER A 399 -10.56 -47.61 -11.43
N SER A 400 -9.65 -47.47 -12.38
CA SER A 400 -8.72 -48.48 -12.93
C SER A 400 -7.60 -47.68 -13.61
N GLY A 401 -6.29 -47.80 -13.37
CA GLY A 401 -5.49 -48.88 -12.81
C GLY A 401 -4.74 -49.59 -13.95
N ALA A 402 -3.50 -49.18 -14.25
CA ALA A 402 -2.40 -50.06 -14.70
C ALA A 402 -1.08 -49.27 -14.94
N ALA A 403 0.00 -49.80 -14.35
CA ALA A 403 1.42 -49.57 -14.64
C ALA A 403 1.78 -49.98 -16.09
N SER A 404 2.91 -49.70 -16.72
CA SER A 404 4.33 -49.61 -16.31
C SER A 404 5.09 -48.86 -17.43
N SER A 405 6.22 -48.19 -17.22
CA SER A 405 7.53 -48.84 -17.25
C SER A 405 8.62 -47.77 -17.06
N ALA A 406 9.67 -48.16 -16.34
CA ALA A 406 10.86 -47.36 -16.13
C ALA A 406 11.81 -47.46 -17.32
N SER A 407 12.46 -46.35 -17.66
CA SER A 407 13.76 -46.36 -18.34
C SER A 407 14.66 -45.26 -17.74
N ARG A 408 15.89 -45.69 -17.44
CA ARG A 408 16.97 -44.94 -16.79
C ARG A 408 17.64 -43.91 -17.72
N PRO A 409 18.43 -42.97 -17.17
CA PRO A 409 19.04 -41.87 -17.91
C PRO A 409 20.34 -42.28 -18.61
N GLY A 410 20.62 -41.69 -19.78
CA GLY A 410 21.91 -41.75 -20.46
C GLY A 410 22.73 -40.46 -20.23
N PRO A 411 24.06 -40.54 -20.11
CA PRO A 411 24.94 -39.38 -19.88
C PRO A 411 25.34 -38.71 -21.20
N GLY A 412 25.59 -37.40 -21.18
CA GLY A 412 26.00 -36.65 -22.36
C GLY A 412 26.72 -35.35 -22.03
N CYS A 413 28.05 -35.46 -21.99
CA CYS A 413 29.13 -34.48 -22.25
C CYS A 413 29.06 -33.02 -21.75
N CYS A 414 30.06 -32.71 -20.92
CA CYS A 414 30.77 -31.44 -20.89
C CYS A 414 31.39 -31.08 -22.25
N SER A 415 31.31 -29.81 -22.61
CA SER A 415 32.40 -28.97 -23.16
C SER A 415 31.97 -27.51 -23.06
#